data_AF-J6HR91-F1
#
_entry.id   AF-J6HR91-F1
#
_cell.length_a   1.000
_cell.length_b   1.000
_cell.length_c   1.000
_cell.angle_alpha   90.00
_cell.angle_beta   90.00
_cell.angle_gamma   90.00
#
_symmetry.space_group_name_H-M   'P 1'
#
loop_
_entity.id
_entity.type
_entity.pdbx_description
1 polymer ?
#
loop_
_entity_poly.entity_id
_entity_poly.type
_entity_poly.pdbx_seq_one_letter_code
_entity_poly.pdbx_strand_id
1 'polypeptide(L)'
;MSESPRLITTLAMPAIAEVTVPFRGLNFLRPEVILDFVTISNNQLLAVTPVALLYSTVGVLQHIELRKLPIDVSGRVVYPISTLKLPAMRAKLVINAQSKRLKFLETLLSNSANENVHGMQVLGLALEFTVVKSA
;
A
#
# COMPACT_ATOMS: atom_id res chain seq x y z
N MET A 1 5.88 -21.58 -30.02
CA MET A 1 5.30 -20.23 -30.19
C MET A 1 5.97 -19.33 -29.16
N SER A 2 6.87 -18.44 -29.58
CA SER A 2 7.50 -17.48 -28.66
C SER A 2 6.52 -16.33 -28.44
N GLU A 3 5.92 -16.22 -27.25
CA GLU A 3 5.18 -15.01 -26.89
C GLU A 3 6.10 -13.80 -27.04
N SER A 4 5.65 -12.77 -27.75
CA SER A 4 6.36 -11.49 -27.79
C SER A 4 6.50 -10.94 -26.36
N PRO A 5 7.66 -10.36 -25.98
CA PRO A 5 7.86 -9.87 -24.63
C PRO A 5 6.82 -8.79 -24.30
N ARG A 6 5.98 -9.06 -23.30
CA ARG A 6 5.02 -8.09 -22.79
C ARG A 6 5.81 -6.94 -22.17
N LEU A 7 5.64 -5.71 -22.66
CA LEU A 7 6.23 -4.56 -21.98
C LEU A 7 5.58 -4.41 -20.61
N ILE A 8 6.40 -4.25 -19.57
CA ILE A 8 5.95 -4.06 -18.18
C ILE A 8 6.36 -2.66 -17.75
N THR A 9 5.50 -1.99 -16.98
CA THR A 9 5.81 -0.67 -16.38
C THR A 9 5.28 -0.59 -14.95
N THR A 10 5.88 0.29 -14.16
CA THR A 10 5.48 0.55 -12.77
C THR A 10 4.85 1.93 -12.67
N LEU A 11 3.68 1.99 -12.05
CA LEU A 11 2.97 3.23 -11.75
C LEU A 11 3.07 3.50 -10.25
N ALA A 12 3.49 4.70 -9.87
CA ALA A 12 3.40 5.14 -8.48
C ALA A 12 1.94 5.42 -8.10
N MET A 13 1.61 5.34 -6.81
CA MET A 13 0.30 5.75 -6.30
C MET A 13 0.00 7.20 -6.71
N PRO A 14 -1.07 7.45 -7.50
CA PRO A 14 -1.42 8.79 -7.93
C PRO A 14 -2.09 9.57 -6.80
N ALA A 15 -2.18 10.90 -6.96
CA ALA A 15 -3.00 11.72 -6.10
C ALA A 15 -4.47 11.53 -6.49
N ILE A 16 -5.27 11.05 -5.54
CA ILE A 16 -6.72 10.87 -5.66
C ILE A 16 -7.37 11.61 -4.49
N ALA A 17 -8.29 12.53 -4.80
CA ALA A 17 -9.01 13.32 -3.81
C ALA A 17 -9.71 12.42 -2.80
N GLU A 18 -9.60 12.77 -1.51
CA GLU A 18 -10.18 12.05 -0.37
C GLU A 18 -9.68 10.60 -0.13
N VAL A 19 -9.06 9.97 -1.12
CA VAL A 19 -8.51 8.60 -1.05
C VAL A 19 -7.05 8.59 -0.62
N THR A 20 -6.29 9.60 -1.03
CA THR A 20 -4.84 9.67 -0.76
C THR A 20 -4.44 10.86 0.09
N VAL A 21 -3.30 10.72 0.78
CA VAL A 21 -2.61 11.79 1.52
C VAL A 21 -1.23 12.00 0.88
N PRO A 22 -0.91 13.20 0.37
CA PRO A 22 0.42 13.48 -0.15
C PRO A 22 1.41 13.75 1.00
N PHE A 23 2.60 13.15 0.94
CA PHE A 23 3.70 13.47 1.86
C PHE A 23 5.05 13.14 1.22
N ARG A 24 5.97 14.12 1.21
CA ARG A 24 7.34 13.97 0.67
C ARG A 24 7.41 13.35 -0.73
N GLY A 25 6.55 13.80 -1.65
CA GLY A 25 6.54 13.34 -3.05
C GLY A 25 5.89 11.97 -3.28
N LEU A 26 5.32 11.35 -2.24
CA LEU A 26 4.53 10.12 -2.33
C LEU A 26 3.06 10.40 -2.01
N ASN A 27 2.17 9.59 -2.57
CA ASN A 27 0.75 9.56 -2.19
C ASN A 27 0.46 8.28 -1.42
N PHE A 28 -0.17 8.41 -0.26
CA PHE A 28 -0.46 7.31 0.64
C PHE A 28 -1.96 7.00 0.62
N LEU A 29 -2.33 5.76 0.31
CA LEU A 29 -3.70 5.28 0.43
C LEU A 29 -4.13 5.32 1.90
N ARG A 30 -5.22 6.02 2.21
CA ARG A 30 -5.76 6.08 3.57
C ARG A 30 -6.23 4.70 4.06
N PRO A 31 -6.11 4.41 5.36
CA PRO A 31 -6.71 3.22 5.95
C PRO A 31 -8.21 3.13 5.65
N GLU A 32 -8.70 1.89 5.56
CA GLU A 32 -10.09 1.51 5.40
C GLU A 32 -10.76 1.92 4.07
N VAL A 33 -10.09 2.73 3.25
CA VAL A 33 -10.53 3.07 1.90
C VAL A 33 -10.32 1.88 0.97
N ILE A 34 -11.35 1.58 0.17
CA ILE A 34 -11.27 0.62 -0.92
C ILE A 34 -10.90 1.40 -2.18
N LEU A 35 -9.80 1.04 -2.80
CA LEU A 35 -9.36 1.57 -4.07
C LEU A 35 -9.72 0.58 -5.18
N ASP A 36 -10.45 1.07 -6.18
CA ASP A 36 -10.65 0.36 -7.43
C ASP A 36 -9.49 0.66 -8.36
N PHE A 37 -8.69 -0.35 -8.70
CA PHE A 37 -7.50 -0.19 -9.52
C PHE A 37 -7.81 0.38 -10.92
N VAL A 38 -9.04 0.18 -11.43
CA VAL A 38 -9.48 0.75 -12.71
C VAL A 38 -9.40 2.28 -12.71
N THR A 39 -9.47 2.92 -11.53
CA THR A 39 -9.26 4.38 -11.38
C THR A 39 -7.81 4.83 -11.60
N ILE A 40 -6.84 3.91 -11.53
CA ILE A 40 -5.41 4.16 -11.77
C ILE A 40 -5.05 3.78 -13.21
N SER A 41 -5.46 2.60 -13.67
CA SER A 41 -5.14 2.11 -15.00
C SER A 41 -6.12 1.04 -15.47
N ASN A 42 -6.42 1.04 -16.77
CA ASN A 42 -7.18 -0.01 -17.42
C ASN A 42 -6.33 -1.25 -17.77
N ASN A 43 -5.00 -1.15 -17.65
CA ASN A 43 -4.08 -2.22 -18.00
C ASN A 43 -4.21 -3.41 -17.04
N GLN A 44 -3.66 -4.57 -17.46
CA GLN A 44 -3.58 -5.72 -16.59
C GLN A 44 -2.60 -5.44 -15.44
N LEU A 45 -3.11 -5.45 -14.20
CA LEU A 45 -2.31 -5.39 -12.99
C LEU A 45 -1.64 -6.76 -12.75
N LEU A 46 -0.32 -6.73 -12.59
CA LEU A 46 0.51 -7.92 -12.34
C LEU A 46 0.93 -8.03 -10.87
N ALA A 47 1.36 -6.91 -10.28
CA ALA A 47 1.81 -6.88 -8.90
C ALA A 47 1.49 -5.55 -8.23
N VAL A 48 1.36 -5.57 -6.90
CA VAL A 48 1.30 -4.37 -6.05
C VAL A 48 2.47 -4.41 -5.08
N THR A 49 3.24 -3.33 -5.00
CA THR A 49 4.41 -3.24 -4.13
C THR A 49 4.15 -2.20 -3.03
N PRO A 50 4.09 -2.59 -1.75
CA PRO A 50 4.11 -1.64 -0.64
C PRO A 50 5.47 -0.92 -0.56
N VAL A 51 5.44 0.41 -0.56
CA VAL A 51 6.66 1.24 -0.66
C VAL A 51 7.02 1.86 0.68
N ALA A 52 6.06 2.51 1.32
CA ALA A 52 6.28 3.22 2.57
C ALA A 52 4.98 3.33 3.35
N LEU A 53 5.09 3.43 4.67
CA LEU A 53 3.96 3.71 5.54
C LEU A 53 4.07 5.11 6.13
N LEU A 54 2.98 5.87 6.05
CA LEU A 54 2.81 7.16 6.70
C LEU A 54 2.13 6.95 8.05
N TYR A 55 2.70 7.54 9.09
CA TYR A 55 2.15 7.54 10.43
C TYR A 55 2.42 8.88 11.11
N SER A 56 1.78 9.11 12.25
CA SER A 56 2.10 10.24 13.12
C SER A 56 2.41 9.76 14.53
N THR A 57 3.24 10.54 15.22
CA THR A 57 3.51 10.44 16.66
C THR A 57 3.35 11.82 17.27
N VAL A 58 2.39 11.99 18.19
CA VAL A 58 2.15 13.26 18.91
C VAL A 58 2.13 14.47 17.96
N GLY A 59 1.34 14.38 16.89
CA GLY A 59 1.17 15.46 15.90
C GLY A 59 2.30 15.61 14.87
N VAL A 60 3.36 14.80 14.93
CA VAL A 60 4.45 14.83 13.95
C VAL A 60 4.23 13.77 12.88
N LEU A 61 4.10 14.18 11.61
CA LEU A 61 4.03 13.27 10.47
C LEU A 61 5.41 12.67 10.15
N GLN A 62 5.45 11.35 10.04
CA GLN A 62 6.66 10.59 9.73
C GLN A 62 6.31 9.47 8.74
N HIS A 63 7.31 8.98 8.01
CA HIS A 63 7.15 7.81 7.16
C HIS A 63 8.30 6.83 7.34
N ILE A 64 8.01 5.55 7.14
CA ILE A 64 9.00 4.48 7.13
C ILE A 64 8.94 3.78 5.78
N GLU A 65 10.09 3.68 5.13
CA GLU A 65 10.23 2.85 3.93
C GLU A 65 10.07 1.37 4.30
N LEU A 66 9.34 0.67 3.46
CA LEU A 66 9.11 -0.77 3.58
C LEU A 66 10.09 -1.53 2.68
N ARG A 67 10.25 -2.82 2.97
CA ARG A 67 10.94 -3.71 2.05
C ARG A 67 10.07 -3.83 0.79
N LYS A 68 10.50 -3.21 -0.31
CA LYS A 68 9.79 -3.11 -1.59
C LYS A 68 9.69 -4.47 -2.29
N LEU A 69 8.93 -5.40 -1.72
CA LEU A 69 8.65 -6.71 -2.27
C LEU A 69 7.36 -6.65 -3.09
N PRO A 70 7.41 -6.86 -4.40
CA PRO A 70 6.20 -6.96 -5.22
C PRO A 70 5.35 -8.15 -4.77
N ILE A 71 4.04 -7.92 -4.69
CA ILE A 71 3.04 -8.93 -4.36
C ILE A 71 2.29 -9.26 -5.64
N ASP A 72 2.45 -10.47 -6.14
CA ASP A 72 1.76 -10.92 -7.35
C ASP A 72 0.24 -10.92 -7.14
N VAL A 73 -0.47 -10.36 -8.12
CA VAL A 73 -1.93 -10.25 -8.09
C VAL A 73 -2.52 -11.53 -8.66
N SER A 74 -2.82 -12.49 -7.78
CA SER A 74 -3.48 -13.75 -8.11
C SER A 74 -4.62 -14.04 -7.12
N GLY A 75 -5.86 -14.03 -7.60
CA GLY A 75 -7.04 -14.24 -6.75
C GLY A 75 -7.17 -13.20 -5.63
N ARG A 76 -7.41 -13.65 -4.39
CA ARG A 76 -7.47 -12.78 -3.21
C ARG A 76 -6.23 -12.99 -2.34
N VAL A 77 -5.43 -11.95 -2.20
CA VAL A 77 -4.20 -11.95 -1.38
C VAL A 77 -4.40 -11.06 -0.16
N VAL A 78 -3.94 -11.53 1.01
CA VAL A 78 -3.85 -10.74 2.24
C VAL A 78 -2.39 -10.67 2.63
N TYR A 79 -1.78 -9.50 2.47
CA TYR A 79 -0.37 -9.29 2.74
C TYR A 79 -0.18 -8.51 4.05
N PRO A 80 0.55 -9.06 5.04
CA PRO A 80 0.84 -8.34 6.28
C PRO A 80 1.84 -7.21 6.03
N ILE A 81 1.55 -6.03 6.59
CA ILE A 81 2.46 -4.89 6.63
C ILE A 81 2.97 -4.75 8.06
N SER A 82 4.28 -4.89 8.22
CA SER A 82 4.98 -4.72 9.49
C SER A 82 6.34 -4.05 9.26
N THR A 83 6.89 -3.47 10.32
CA THR A 83 8.23 -2.87 10.29
C THR A 83 8.93 -3.13 11.62
N LEU A 84 10.25 -3.33 11.55
CA LEU A 84 11.08 -3.46 12.75
C LEU A 84 11.17 -2.15 13.54
N LYS A 85 10.94 -1.00 12.89
CA LYS A 85 11.01 0.32 13.55
C LYS A 85 9.79 0.60 14.42
N LEU A 86 8.63 0.01 14.11
CA LEU A 86 7.37 0.18 14.85
C LEU A 86 6.68 -1.18 15.07
N PRO A 87 7.15 -2.02 16.01
CA PRO A 87 6.63 -3.37 16.22
C PRO A 87 5.16 -3.43 16.68
N ALA A 88 4.71 -2.40 17.39
CA ALA A 88 3.32 -2.23 17.86
C ALA A 88 2.32 -2.01 16.73
N MET A 89 2.80 -1.58 15.56
CA MET A 89 1.96 -1.23 14.43
C MET A 89 1.86 -2.41 13.47
N ARG A 90 0.66 -2.96 13.35
CA ARG A 90 0.35 -4.01 12.40
C ARG A 90 -0.63 -3.49 11.37
N ALA A 91 -0.45 -3.86 10.13
CA ALA A 91 -1.43 -3.56 9.11
C ALA A 91 -1.50 -4.69 8.10
N LYS A 92 -2.47 -4.64 7.19
CA LYS A 92 -2.59 -5.59 6.09
C LYS A 92 -3.10 -4.89 4.85
N LEU A 93 -2.54 -5.30 3.72
CA LEU A 93 -3.03 -4.96 2.39
C LEU A 93 -3.82 -6.15 1.87
N VAL A 94 -5.10 -5.93 1.55
CA VAL A 94 -5.95 -6.92 0.91
C VAL A 94 -6.05 -6.56 -0.57
N ILE A 95 -5.71 -7.51 -1.45
CA ILE A 95 -5.77 -7.34 -2.91
C ILE A 95 -6.74 -8.39 -3.45
N ASN A 96 -7.69 -7.97 -4.28
CA ASN A 96 -8.60 -8.86 -4.98
C ASN A 96 -8.44 -8.65 -6.48
N ALA A 97 -7.85 -9.64 -7.15
CA ALA A 97 -7.58 -9.64 -8.58
C ALA A 97 -8.88 -9.64 -9.41
N GLN A 98 -9.89 -10.41 -8.98
CA GLN A 98 -11.14 -10.57 -9.72
C GLN A 98 -11.93 -9.27 -9.78
N SER A 99 -12.06 -8.58 -8.64
CA SER A 99 -12.76 -7.29 -8.58
C SER A 99 -11.83 -6.10 -8.82
N LYS A 100 -10.54 -6.33 -9.06
CA LYS A 100 -9.50 -5.28 -9.21
C LYS A 100 -9.51 -4.26 -8.07
N ARG A 101 -9.80 -4.71 -6.85
CA ARG A 101 -9.90 -3.85 -5.67
C ARG A 101 -8.79 -4.13 -4.69
N LEU A 102 -8.36 -3.09 -4.00
CA LEU A 102 -7.42 -3.18 -2.89
C LEU A 102 -7.89 -2.36 -1.70
N LYS A 103 -7.57 -2.85 -0.49
CA LYS A 103 -7.94 -2.21 0.77
C LYS A 103 -6.76 -2.27 1.72
N PHE A 104 -6.38 -1.11 2.25
CA PHE A 104 -5.40 -1.02 3.32
C PHE A 104 -6.13 -1.00 4.67
N LEU A 105 -5.73 -1.87 5.59
CA LEU A 105 -6.32 -1.96 6.92
C LEU A 105 -5.20 -1.86 7.94
N GLU A 106 -5.36 -1.00 8.94
CA GLU A 106 -4.39 -0.82 10.01
C GLU A 106 -4.93 -1.36 11.34
N THR A 107 -4.03 -1.71 12.24
CA THR A 107 -4.32 -2.06 13.63
C THR A 107 -3.13 -1.67 14.51
N LEU A 108 -3.34 -0.73 15.41
CA LEU A 108 -2.41 -0.45 16.50
C LEU A 108 -2.62 -1.46 17.64
N LEU A 109 -1.59 -2.21 17.99
CA LEU A 109 -1.59 -3.14 19.11
C LEU A 109 -0.60 -2.67 20.17
N SER A 110 -1.07 -2.47 21.40
CA SER A 110 -0.19 -2.35 22.56
C SER A 110 0.20 -3.76 23.02
N ASN A 111 1.40 -4.24 22.68
CA ASN A 111 1.83 -5.60 23.05
C ASN A 111 2.46 -5.66 24.45
N SER A 112 2.76 -4.52 25.09
CA SER A 112 3.24 -4.47 26.47
C SER A 112 2.84 -3.16 27.16
N ALA A 113 2.80 -3.15 28.50
CA ALA A 113 2.52 -1.95 29.31
C ALA A 113 3.53 -0.79 29.07
N ASN A 114 4.68 -1.09 28.45
CA ASN A 114 5.74 -0.12 28.15
C ASN A 114 5.71 0.39 26.69
N GLU A 115 4.88 -0.18 25.81
CA GLU A 115 4.73 0.34 24.44
C GLU A 115 3.79 1.54 24.43
N ASN A 116 4.36 2.73 24.36
CA ASN A 116 3.58 3.96 24.32
C ASN A 116 3.01 4.21 22.91
N VAL A 117 1.93 3.50 22.57
CA VAL A 117 1.12 3.76 21.36
C VAL A 117 0.22 5.00 21.49
N HIS A 118 0.18 5.64 22.66
CA HIS A 118 -0.59 6.86 22.85
C HIS A 118 -0.08 7.97 21.94
N GLY A 119 -0.98 8.52 21.11
CA GLY A 119 -0.64 9.55 20.14
C GLY A 119 0.00 9.03 18.85
N MET A 120 0.07 7.71 18.65
CA MET A 120 0.43 7.11 17.36
C MET A 120 -0.81 6.92 16.49
N GLN A 121 -0.68 7.21 15.19
CA GLN A 121 -1.75 6.97 14.22
C GLN A 121 -1.17 6.55 12.87
N VAL A 122 -1.68 5.48 12.28
CA VAL A 122 -1.38 5.12 10.89
C VAL A 122 -2.26 5.93 9.95
N LEU A 123 -1.65 6.58 8.96
CA LEU A 123 -2.33 7.54 8.11
C LEU A 123 -2.39 7.12 6.65
N GLY A 124 -1.52 6.20 6.23
CA GLY A 124 -1.68 5.57 4.93
C GLY A 124 -0.49 4.75 4.47
N LEU A 125 -0.68 4.11 3.32
CA LEU A 125 0.29 3.22 2.69
C LEU A 125 0.57 3.68 1.26
N ALA A 126 1.83 3.97 0.93
CA ALA A 126 2.26 4.24 -0.43
C ALA A 126 2.46 2.93 -1.19
N LEU A 127 1.98 2.88 -2.42
CA LEU A 127 1.97 1.70 -3.28
C LEU A 127 2.61 2.02 -4.64
N GLU A 128 3.18 0.99 -5.25
CA GLU A 128 3.53 0.94 -6.66
C GLU A 128 2.77 -0.20 -7.34
N PHE A 129 2.42 -0.01 -8.61
CA PHE A 129 1.59 -0.94 -9.39
C PHE A 129 2.35 -1.37 -10.64
N THR A 130 2.66 -2.66 -10.74
CA THR A 130 3.30 -3.24 -11.92
C THR A 130 2.22 -3.69 -12.89
N VAL A 131 2.23 -3.18 -14.12
CA VAL A 131 1.20 -3.44 -15.12
C VAL A 131 1.80 -3.87 -16.46
N VAL A 132 1.01 -4.60 -17.26
CA VAL A 132 1.32 -4.81 -18.68
C VAL A 132 1.04 -3.51 -19.43
N LYS A 133 2.03 -2.99 -20.15
CA LYS A 133 1.83 -1.87 -21.06
C LYS A 133 1.11 -2.37 -22.30
N SER A 134 -0.08 -1.85 -22.56
CA SER A 134 -0.76 -2.00 -23.84
C SER A 134 0.11 -1.33 -24.92
N ALA A 135 0.35 -2.05 -26.02
CA ALA A 135 1.12 -1.56 -27.16
C ALA A 135 0.45 -0.33 -27.81
#